data_AF-A0A2V7Y268-F1
#
_entry.id   AF-A0A2V7Y268-F1
#
_cell.length_a   1.000
_cell.length_b   1.000
_cell.length_c   1.000
_cell.angle_alpha   90.00
_cell.angle_beta   90.00
_cell.angle_gamma   90.00
#
_symmetry.space_group_name_H-M   'P 1'
#
loop_
_entity.id
_entity.type
_entity.pdbx_description
1 polymer ?
#
loop_
_entity_poly.entity_id
_entity_poly.type
_entity_poly.pdbx_seq_one_letter_code
_entity_poly.pdbx_strand_id
1 'polypeptide(L)'
;MRRIIPAILLLSVALFGCKVKELADKANISKDLDKRGPMDLMKQVANDKYDPPKDGKLTDAQVQMYLKVKQHEKEIAKAAYQKADEHFKTADKSKNSIAGVMESFKGMRNAAEFATADIRAAKDLGYNTQEYLWVKGQVLTVSATAFAEMTSNAMAASVESSHSQMRKAYEEAKDEQTKQMYKQMLDQYEKTAKEGQDLTAKANEDPAIAYNRQLLKKYDSELAGLAGPDDQSKKGLDDLQKKMQQAVDDAKKSQ
;
A
#
# COMPACT_ATOMS: atom_id res chain seq x y z
N MET A 1 -1.14 8.91 -58.08
CA MET A 1 -0.40 8.80 -56.81
C MET A 1 0.06 10.17 -56.36
N ARG A 2 -0.49 10.74 -55.27
CA ARG A 2 0.09 11.81 -54.40
C ARG A 2 -1.03 12.51 -53.61
N ARG A 3 -1.61 11.83 -52.62
CA ARG A 3 -2.45 12.41 -51.56
C ARG A 3 -2.37 11.56 -50.29
N ILE A 4 -1.16 11.35 -49.73
CA ILE A 4 -0.97 10.62 -48.46
C ILE A 4 0.19 11.23 -47.64
N ILE A 5 0.37 12.56 -47.65
CA ILE A 5 1.50 13.20 -46.95
C ILE A 5 1.11 14.02 -45.68
N PRO A 6 -0.12 14.54 -45.46
CA PRO A 6 -0.36 15.35 -44.26
C PRO A 6 -0.61 14.52 -42.97
N ALA A 7 -0.93 13.23 -43.07
CA ALA A 7 -1.33 12.43 -41.89
C ALA A 7 -0.15 11.98 -41.00
N ILE A 8 1.08 11.91 -41.54
CA ILE A 8 2.24 11.38 -40.81
C ILE A 8 2.91 12.46 -39.93
N LEU A 9 2.72 13.74 -40.26
CA LEU A 9 3.34 14.87 -39.55
C LEU A 9 2.56 15.29 -38.29
N LEU A 10 1.25 15.03 -38.22
CA LEU A 10 0.42 15.29 -37.03
C LEU A 10 0.57 14.19 -35.96
N LEU A 11 0.85 12.96 -36.36
CA LEU A 11 1.04 11.84 -35.43
C LEU A 11 2.36 11.92 -34.65
N SER A 12 3.39 12.54 -35.25
CA SER A 12 4.71 12.68 -34.64
C SER A 12 4.74 13.77 -33.56
N VAL A 13 4.01 14.87 -33.72
CA VAL A 13 3.95 15.95 -32.70
C VAL A 13 3.23 15.50 -31.42
N ALA A 14 2.20 14.64 -31.55
CA ALA A 14 1.48 14.10 -30.40
C ALA A 14 2.35 13.18 -29.51
N LEU A 15 3.25 12.40 -30.12
CA LEU A 15 4.15 11.48 -29.39
C LEU A 15 5.31 12.23 -28.69
N PHE A 16 5.78 13.34 -29.25
CA PHE A 16 6.78 14.19 -28.60
C PHE A 16 6.19 14.98 -27.42
N GLY A 17 4.94 15.44 -27.50
CA GLY A 17 4.28 16.16 -26.42
C GLY A 17 4.16 15.35 -25.13
N CYS A 18 3.83 14.07 -25.21
CA CYS A 18 3.75 13.20 -24.03
C CYS A 18 5.11 12.95 -23.37
N LYS A 19 6.18 12.76 -24.16
CA LYS A 19 7.53 12.54 -23.61
C LYS A 19 8.13 13.81 -23.00
N VAL A 20 7.87 14.98 -23.59
CA VAL A 20 8.32 16.26 -23.03
C VAL A 20 7.59 16.55 -21.72
N LYS A 21 6.28 16.27 -21.64
CA LYS A 21 5.51 16.40 -20.40
C LYS A 21 6.03 15.45 -19.31
N GLU A 22 6.25 14.17 -19.64
CA GLU A 22 6.79 13.19 -18.69
C GLU A 22 8.18 13.60 -18.15
N LEU A 23 9.05 14.14 -19.01
CA LEU A 23 10.37 14.62 -18.59
C LEU A 23 10.27 15.90 -17.75
N ALA A 24 9.37 16.83 -18.09
CA ALA A 24 9.12 18.03 -17.31
C ALA A 24 8.54 17.69 -15.93
N ASP A 25 7.61 16.74 -15.87
CA ASP A 25 6.99 16.26 -14.63
C ASP A 25 8.05 15.58 -13.74
N LYS A 26 8.90 14.70 -14.30
CA LYS A 26 10.04 14.12 -13.57
C LYS A 26 11.03 15.17 -13.04
N ALA A 27 11.33 16.20 -13.83
CA ALA A 27 12.23 17.27 -13.43
C ALA A 27 11.62 18.14 -12.31
N ASN A 28 10.31 18.40 -12.37
CA ASN A 28 9.59 19.14 -11.33
C ASN A 28 9.50 18.34 -10.03
N ILE A 29 9.18 17.04 -10.10
CA ILE A 29 9.21 16.13 -8.96
C ILE A 29 10.62 16.11 -8.34
N SER A 30 11.65 15.97 -9.17
CA SER A 30 13.05 16.02 -8.70
C SER A 30 13.39 17.29 -7.95
N LYS A 31 13.02 18.45 -8.49
CA LYS A 31 13.30 19.76 -7.92
C LYS A 31 12.53 19.98 -6.62
N ASP A 32 11.31 19.46 -6.53
CA ASP A 32 10.49 19.56 -5.34
C ASP A 32 11.01 18.65 -4.20
N LEU A 33 11.48 17.44 -4.53
CA LEU A 33 12.16 16.54 -3.60
C LEU A 33 13.39 17.21 -2.98
N ASP A 34 14.11 18.04 -3.75
CA ASP A 34 15.30 18.74 -3.25
C ASP A 34 14.96 19.99 -2.41
N LYS A 35 13.76 20.55 -2.55
CA LYS A 35 13.34 21.79 -1.87
C LYS A 35 12.52 21.58 -0.61
N ARG A 36 11.58 20.62 -0.63
CA ARG A 36 10.71 20.29 0.50
C ARG A 36 11.10 18.91 0.96
N GLY A 37 11.78 18.81 2.11
CA GLY A 37 12.10 17.51 2.68
C GLY A 37 10.89 16.88 3.41
N PRO A 38 10.99 15.61 3.84
CA PRO A 38 9.90 14.91 4.50
C PRO A 38 9.40 15.63 5.77
N MET A 39 10.30 16.30 6.50
CA MET A 39 9.93 17.06 7.71
C MET A 39 9.07 18.28 7.42
N ASP A 40 9.33 19.00 6.32
CA ASP A 40 8.51 20.15 5.93
C ASP A 40 7.16 19.71 5.39
N LEU A 41 7.12 18.57 4.69
CA LEU A 41 5.89 17.92 4.28
C LEU A 41 5.04 17.56 5.50
N MET A 42 5.61 16.91 6.52
CA MET A 42 4.88 16.55 7.74
C MET A 42 4.37 17.76 8.52
N LYS A 43 5.13 18.87 8.57
CA LYS A 43 4.63 20.13 9.13
C LYS A 43 3.42 20.68 8.35
N GLN A 44 3.45 20.60 7.02
CA GLN A 44 2.32 21.03 6.18
C GLN A 44 1.09 20.15 6.37
N VAL A 45 1.27 18.84 6.58
CA VAL A 45 0.19 17.90 6.89
C VAL A 45 -0.44 18.21 8.24
N ALA A 46 0.38 18.53 9.25
CA ALA A 46 -0.11 18.86 10.58
C ALA A 46 -0.95 20.14 10.62
N ASN A 47 -0.77 21.03 9.64
CA ASN A 47 -1.56 22.26 9.50
C ASN A 47 -2.87 22.07 8.74
N ASP A 48 -3.00 21.00 7.96
CA ASP A 48 -4.25 20.68 7.29
C ASP A 48 -5.28 20.25 8.35
N LYS A 49 -6.53 20.70 8.16
CA LYS A 49 -7.66 20.28 8.98
C LYS A 49 -8.74 19.73 8.08
N TYR A 50 -9.40 18.69 8.55
CA TYR A 50 -10.50 18.07 7.87
C TYR A 50 -11.45 17.50 8.92
N ASP A 51 -12.74 17.77 8.75
CA ASP A 51 -13.80 17.22 9.58
C ASP A 51 -14.48 16.09 8.81
N PRO A 52 -14.24 14.82 9.20
CA PRO A 52 -14.84 13.69 8.51
C PRO A 52 -16.37 13.67 8.60
N PRO A 53 -17.06 13.10 7.61
CA PRO A 53 -18.48 12.82 7.69
C PRO A 53 -18.81 11.99 8.92
N LYS A 54 -19.82 12.43 9.70
CA LYS A 54 -20.24 11.75 10.93
C LYS A 54 -20.78 10.34 10.70
N ASP A 55 -21.27 10.08 9.49
CA ASP A 55 -21.80 8.78 9.09
C ASP A 55 -20.71 7.84 8.54
N GLY A 56 -19.45 8.28 8.47
CA GLY A 56 -18.32 7.47 8.01
C GLY A 56 -18.35 7.12 6.51
N LYS A 57 -19.29 7.67 5.75
CA LYS A 57 -19.50 7.29 4.34
C LYS A 57 -18.58 8.07 3.41
N LEU A 58 -17.98 7.34 2.49
CA LEU A 58 -17.23 7.88 1.36
C LEU A 58 -18.19 8.46 0.32
N THR A 59 -17.70 9.44 -0.42
CA THR A 59 -18.38 9.98 -1.62
C THR A 59 -17.64 9.56 -2.89
N ASP A 60 -18.32 9.58 -4.04
CA ASP A 60 -17.67 9.35 -5.34
C ASP A 60 -16.49 10.30 -5.57
N ALA A 61 -16.63 11.58 -5.18
CA ALA A 61 -15.55 12.57 -5.30
C ALA A 61 -14.31 12.19 -4.48
N GLN A 62 -14.51 11.68 -3.26
CA GLN A 62 -13.43 11.22 -2.39
C GLN A 62 -12.73 9.98 -2.94
N VAL A 63 -13.48 9.04 -3.51
CA VAL A 63 -12.88 7.87 -4.18
C VAL A 63 -12.08 8.30 -5.41
N GLN A 64 -12.61 9.19 -6.25
CA GLN A 64 -11.88 9.72 -7.40
C GLN A 64 -10.62 10.50 -7.01
N MET A 65 -10.68 11.29 -5.93
CA MET A 65 -9.51 11.94 -5.36
C MET A 65 -8.46 10.90 -4.97
N TYR A 66 -8.86 9.87 -4.21
CA TYR A 66 -7.97 8.79 -3.79
C TYR A 66 -7.29 8.12 -5.00
N LEU A 67 -8.05 7.78 -6.05
CA LEU A 67 -7.50 7.16 -7.27
C LEU A 67 -6.48 8.07 -7.97
N LYS A 68 -6.77 9.38 -8.09
CA LYS A 68 -5.83 10.35 -8.67
C LYS A 68 -4.54 10.47 -7.87
N VAL A 69 -4.65 10.52 -6.54
CA VAL A 69 -3.49 10.55 -5.65
C VAL A 69 -2.66 9.28 -5.79
N LYS A 70 -3.28 8.10 -5.76
CA LYS A 70 -2.58 6.81 -5.96
C LYS A 70 -1.89 6.70 -7.31
N GLN A 71 -2.48 7.28 -8.37
CA GLN A 71 -1.87 7.29 -9.69
C GLN A 71 -0.63 8.20 -9.73
N HIS A 72 -0.72 9.41 -9.17
CA HIS A 72 0.40 10.36 -9.12
C HIS A 72 1.51 9.89 -8.16
N GLU A 73 1.13 9.26 -7.04
CA GLU A 73 2.05 8.61 -6.09
C GLU A 73 2.97 7.61 -6.79
N LYS A 74 2.46 6.78 -7.72
CA LYS A 74 3.28 5.79 -8.43
C LYS A 74 4.46 6.43 -9.15
N GLU A 75 4.26 7.62 -9.73
CA GLU A 75 5.28 8.35 -10.46
C GLU A 75 6.34 8.91 -9.50
N ILE A 76 5.90 9.52 -8.40
CA ILE A 76 6.78 10.05 -7.33
C ILE A 76 7.58 8.91 -6.68
N ALA A 77 6.90 7.84 -6.27
CA ALA A 77 7.50 6.68 -5.64
C ALA A 77 8.53 6.03 -6.57
N LYS A 78 8.23 5.84 -7.85
CA LYS A 78 9.19 5.30 -8.82
C LYS A 78 10.46 6.16 -8.92
N ALA A 79 10.30 7.49 -9.02
CA ALA A 79 11.44 8.40 -9.10
C ALA A 79 12.26 8.42 -7.80
N ALA A 80 11.59 8.43 -6.64
CA ALA A 80 12.23 8.42 -5.33
C ALA A 80 13.02 7.12 -5.11
N TYR A 81 12.44 5.97 -5.47
CA TYR A 81 13.09 4.66 -5.42
C TYR A 81 14.35 4.61 -6.30
N GLN A 82 14.25 5.04 -7.56
CA GLN A 82 15.38 5.02 -8.50
C GLN A 82 16.57 5.83 -7.96
N LYS A 83 16.30 7.04 -7.45
CA LYS A 83 17.32 7.88 -6.83
C LYS A 83 17.91 7.25 -5.56
N ALA A 84 17.07 6.65 -4.72
CA ALA A 84 17.54 5.97 -3.51
C ALA A 84 18.50 4.83 -3.87
N ASP A 85 18.11 3.98 -4.84
CA ASP A 85 18.94 2.87 -5.33
C ASP A 85 20.26 3.35 -5.95
N GLU A 86 20.25 4.41 -6.75
CA GLU A 86 21.46 5.01 -7.32
C GLU A 86 22.44 5.52 -6.24
N HIS A 87 21.91 6.21 -5.23
CA HIS A 87 22.70 6.70 -4.10
C HIS A 87 23.28 5.55 -3.27
N PHE A 88 22.49 4.50 -2.98
CA PHE A 88 23.00 3.33 -2.27
C PHE A 88 24.06 2.55 -3.06
N LYS A 89 23.89 2.41 -4.38
CA LYS A 89 24.92 1.81 -5.26
C LYS A 89 26.21 2.63 -5.30
N THR A 90 26.10 3.95 -5.26
CA THR A 90 27.27 4.85 -5.25
C THR A 90 27.97 4.82 -3.90
N ALA A 91 27.21 4.74 -2.82
CA ALA A 91 27.73 4.56 -1.47
C ALA A 91 28.54 3.26 -1.32
N ASP A 92 28.03 2.15 -1.86
CA ASP A 92 28.71 0.85 -1.83
C ASP A 92 30.03 0.85 -2.62
N LYS A 93 30.08 1.56 -3.76
CA LYS A 93 31.33 1.76 -4.52
C LYS A 93 32.38 2.59 -3.79
N SER A 94 31.95 3.43 -2.85
CA SER A 94 32.82 4.33 -2.07
C SER A 94 32.85 3.95 -0.59
N LYS A 95 32.73 2.65 -0.31
CA LYS A 95 32.63 2.10 1.04
C LYS A 95 33.80 2.55 1.92
N ASN A 96 33.51 2.89 3.18
CA ASN A 96 34.46 3.42 4.18
C ASN A 96 35.02 4.83 3.88
N SER A 97 34.34 5.64 3.07
CA SER A 97 34.71 7.03 2.84
C SER A 97 33.61 7.99 3.29
N ILE A 98 33.99 9.25 3.58
CA ILE A 98 33.03 10.34 3.86
C ILE A 98 32.06 10.52 2.67
N ALA A 99 32.55 10.34 1.44
CA ALA A 99 31.72 10.36 0.24
C ALA A 99 30.68 9.23 0.25
N GLY A 100 31.08 8.01 0.63
CA GLY A 100 30.16 6.88 0.80
C GLY A 100 29.08 7.14 1.85
N VAL A 101 29.44 7.71 3.00
CA VAL A 101 28.49 8.09 4.05
C VAL A 101 27.50 9.16 3.55
N MET A 102 27.99 10.18 2.82
CA MET A 102 27.13 11.23 2.26
C MET A 102 26.13 10.66 1.24
N GLU A 103 26.57 9.74 0.37
CA GLU A 103 25.69 9.08 -0.60
C GLU A 103 24.67 8.16 0.10
N SER A 104 25.07 7.41 1.14
CA SER A 104 24.11 6.65 1.98
C SER A 104 23.04 7.55 2.60
N PHE A 105 23.42 8.73 3.09
CA PHE A 105 22.47 9.70 3.65
C PHE A 105 21.49 10.22 2.59
N LYS A 106 21.96 10.54 1.38
CA LYS A 106 21.09 10.91 0.26
C LYS A 106 20.15 9.75 -0.12
N GLY A 107 20.65 8.52 -0.13
CA GLY A 107 19.83 7.31 -0.34
C GLY A 107 18.70 7.19 0.68
N MET A 108 19.01 7.33 1.97
CA MET A 108 17.99 7.32 3.05
C MET A 108 16.98 8.46 2.90
N ARG A 109 17.41 9.67 2.55
CA ARG A 109 16.50 10.79 2.29
C ARG A 109 15.51 10.43 1.18
N ASN A 110 15.99 9.91 0.06
CA ASN A 110 15.15 9.51 -1.06
C ASN A 110 14.24 8.31 -0.74
N ALA A 111 14.64 7.43 0.17
CA ALA A 111 13.77 6.37 0.69
C ALA A 111 12.65 6.94 1.60
N ALA A 112 12.92 7.96 2.40
CA ALA A 112 11.88 8.67 3.16
C ALA A 112 10.90 9.41 2.24
N GLU A 113 11.39 9.93 1.12
CA GLU A 113 10.53 10.50 0.07
C GLU A 113 9.64 9.46 -0.60
N PHE A 114 10.17 8.26 -0.86
CA PHE A 114 9.36 7.14 -1.33
C PHE A 114 8.24 6.80 -0.33
N ALA A 115 8.56 6.74 0.97
CA ALA A 115 7.59 6.41 2.01
C ALA A 115 6.49 7.46 2.21
N THR A 116 6.70 8.70 1.75
CA THR A 116 5.76 9.82 1.86
C THR A 116 5.20 10.28 0.51
N ALA A 117 5.42 9.48 -0.54
CA ALA A 117 5.06 9.81 -1.92
C ALA A 117 3.57 10.09 -2.11
N ASP A 118 2.71 9.45 -1.32
CA ASP A 118 1.27 9.59 -1.42
C ASP A 118 0.76 10.91 -0.82
N ILE A 119 1.32 11.32 0.31
CA ILE A 119 1.09 12.64 0.91
C ILE A 119 1.59 13.76 0.00
N ARG A 120 2.77 13.58 -0.59
CA ARG A 120 3.30 14.53 -1.56
C ARG A 120 2.39 14.61 -2.78
N ALA A 121 1.95 13.48 -3.30
CA ALA A 121 1.02 13.43 -4.42
C ALA A 121 -0.30 14.17 -4.11
N ALA A 122 -0.85 13.99 -2.91
CA ALA A 122 -2.04 14.72 -2.48
C ALA A 122 -1.81 16.24 -2.46
N LYS A 123 -0.68 16.70 -1.93
CA LYS A 123 -0.32 18.14 -1.94
C LYS A 123 -0.11 18.70 -3.34
N ASP A 124 0.59 17.98 -4.21
CA ASP A 124 0.88 18.41 -5.58
C ASP A 124 -0.41 18.56 -6.41
N LEU A 125 -1.40 17.72 -6.13
CA LEU A 125 -2.73 17.80 -6.75
C LEU A 125 -3.66 18.83 -6.07
N GLY A 126 -3.18 19.54 -5.04
CA GLY A 126 -3.95 20.56 -4.32
C GLY A 126 -5.02 20.00 -3.39
N TYR A 127 -4.95 18.72 -3.03
CA TYR A 127 -5.90 18.10 -2.11
C TYR A 127 -5.53 18.33 -0.65
N ASN A 128 -6.55 18.31 0.21
CA ASN A 128 -6.35 18.30 1.66
C ASN A 128 -5.77 16.96 2.10
N THR A 129 -4.63 16.99 2.79
CA THR A 129 -3.93 15.75 3.17
C THR A 129 -4.62 14.97 4.28
N GLN A 130 -5.32 15.64 5.19
CA GLN A 130 -6.11 14.97 6.24
C GLN A 130 -7.35 14.28 5.65
N GLU A 131 -8.00 14.90 4.67
CA GLU A 131 -9.08 14.25 3.92
C GLU A 131 -8.55 13.00 3.19
N TYR A 132 -7.45 13.12 2.44
CA TYR A 132 -6.85 12.00 1.75
C TYR A 132 -6.49 10.84 2.71
N LEU A 133 -5.86 11.15 3.85
CA LEU A 133 -5.50 10.15 4.86
C LEU A 133 -6.73 9.46 5.45
N TRP A 134 -7.79 10.22 5.72
CA TRP A 134 -9.05 9.65 6.19
C TRP A 134 -9.68 8.72 5.15
N VAL A 135 -9.75 9.15 3.88
CA VAL A 135 -10.27 8.33 2.78
C VAL A 135 -9.45 7.05 2.61
N LYS A 136 -8.11 7.16 2.60
CA LYS A 136 -7.20 6.00 2.57
C LYS A 136 -7.51 5.03 3.71
N GLY A 137 -7.75 5.54 4.92
CA GLY A 137 -8.16 4.74 6.07
C GLY A 137 -9.46 3.97 5.81
N GLN A 138 -10.49 4.61 5.27
CA GLN A 138 -11.75 3.96 4.93
C GLN A 138 -11.59 2.85 3.88
N VAL A 139 -10.81 3.11 2.82
CA VAL A 139 -10.51 2.11 1.78
C VAL A 139 -9.76 0.91 2.37
N LEU A 140 -8.77 1.15 3.25
CA LEU A 140 -8.03 0.09 3.93
C LEU A 140 -8.93 -0.72 4.87
N THR A 141 -9.83 -0.08 5.61
CA THR A 141 -10.80 -0.77 6.47
C THR A 141 -11.70 -1.68 5.65
N VAL A 142 -12.27 -1.19 4.54
CA VAL A 142 -13.10 -2.02 3.65
C VAL A 142 -12.30 -3.21 3.12
N SER A 143 -11.06 -2.99 2.65
CA SER A 143 -10.18 -4.05 2.16
C SER A 143 -9.85 -5.09 3.24
N ALA A 144 -9.53 -4.63 4.46
CA ALA A 144 -9.24 -5.50 5.60
C ALA A 144 -10.47 -6.34 5.99
N THR A 145 -11.67 -5.77 6.00
CA THR A 145 -12.89 -6.55 6.27
C THR A 145 -13.17 -7.59 5.19
N ALA A 146 -13.00 -7.25 3.92
CA ALA A 146 -13.15 -8.22 2.82
C ALA A 146 -12.12 -9.36 2.90
N PHE A 147 -10.87 -9.05 3.27
CA PHE A 147 -9.83 -10.05 3.50
C PHE A 147 -10.15 -10.95 4.70
N ALA A 148 -10.65 -10.37 5.79
CA ALA A 148 -11.08 -11.11 6.97
C ALA A 148 -12.25 -12.05 6.64
N GLU A 149 -13.26 -11.60 5.89
CA GLU A 149 -14.36 -12.43 5.40
C GLU A 149 -13.86 -13.59 4.52
N MET A 150 -12.99 -13.30 3.54
CA MET A 150 -12.40 -14.31 2.68
C MET A 150 -11.64 -15.35 3.49
N THR A 151 -10.83 -14.91 4.45
CA THR A 151 -10.05 -15.78 5.34
C THR A 151 -10.97 -16.62 6.22
N SER A 152 -12.00 -16.01 6.81
CA SER A 152 -13.00 -16.68 7.65
C SER A 152 -13.75 -17.76 6.85
N ASN A 153 -14.17 -17.47 5.62
CA ASN A 153 -14.83 -18.43 4.74
C ASN A 153 -13.89 -19.58 4.32
N ALA A 154 -12.63 -19.27 3.98
CA ALA A 154 -11.64 -20.29 3.64
C ALA A 154 -11.30 -21.18 4.85
N MET A 155 -11.20 -20.57 6.04
CA MET A 155 -11.01 -21.30 7.30
C MET A 155 -12.22 -22.15 7.61
N ALA A 156 -13.46 -21.67 7.48
CA ALA A 156 -14.67 -22.43 7.74
C ALA A 156 -14.72 -23.75 6.94
N ALA A 157 -14.36 -23.71 5.65
CA ALA A 157 -14.28 -24.91 4.81
C ALA A 157 -13.20 -25.91 5.28
N SER A 158 -12.05 -25.42 5.74
CA SER A 158 -10.97 -26.25 6.29
C SER A 158 -11.33 -26.83 7.67
N VAL A 159 -11.96 -25.99 8.50
CA VAL A 159 -12.45 -26.25 9.86
C VAL A 159 -13.45 -27.39 9.84
N GLU A 160 -14.41 -27.38 8.92
CA GLU A 160 -15.42 -28.43 8.83
C GLU A 160 -14.81 -29.82 8.55
N SER A 161 -13.81 -29.88 7.67
CA SER A 161 -13.11 -31.14 7.36
C SER A 161 -12.31 -31.69 8.55
N SER A 162 -11.64 -30.82 9.30
CA SER A 162 -10.84 -31.18 10.48
C SER A 162 -11.73 -31.53 11.67
N HIS A 163 -12.83 -30.79 11.83
CA HIS A 163 -13.84 -31.06 12.85
C HIS A 163 -14.53 -32.41 12.62
N SER A 164 -14.89 -32.74 11.38
CA SER A 164 -15.45 -34.06 11.06
C SER A 164 -14.49 -35.20 11.37
N GLN A 165 -13.19 -35.04 11.08
CA GLN A 165 -12.17 -36.05 11.38
C GLN A 165 -11.96 -36.21 12.89
N MET A 166 -11.88 -35.11 13.64
CA MET A 166 -11.78 -35.15 15.11
C MET A 166 -13.02 -35.77 15.75
N ARG A 167 -14.22 -35.47 15.24
CA ARG A 167 -15.47 -36.07 15.72
C ARG A 167 -15.48 -37.58 15.48
N LYS A 168 -15.05 -38.04 14.30
CA LYS A 168 -14.92 -39.46 14.01
C LYS A 168 -13.88 -40.13 14.94
N ALA A 169 -12.73 -39.51 15.16
CA ALA A 169 -11.72 -40.01 16.09
C ALA A 169 -12.21 -40.05 17.55
N TYR A 170 -13.03 -39.09 17.98
CA TYR A 170 -13.72 -39.10 19.28
C TYR A 170 -14.70 -40.28 19.40
N GLU A 171 -15.50 -40.53 18.36
CA GLU A 171 -16.48 -41.62 18.32
C GLU A 171 -15.81 -43.00 18.30
N GLU A 172 -14.68 -43.13 17.59
CA GLU A 172 -13.93 -44.39 17.44
C GLU A 172 -12.99 -44.68 18.62
N ALA A 173 -12.63 -43.66 19.43
CA ALA A 173 -11.79 -43.84 20.60
C ALA A 173 -12.45 -44.78 21.62
N LYS A 174 -11.67 -45.73 22.15
CA LYS A 174 -12.18 -46.75 23.10
C LYS A 174 -11.82 -46.46 24.55
N ASP A 175 -10.76 -45.69 24.79
CA ASP A 175 -10.32 -45.30 26.12
C ASP A 175 -10.79 -43.88 26.49
N GLU A 176 -11.08 -43.70 27.77
CA GLU A 176 -11.75 -42.50 28.26
C GLU A 176 -10.82 -41.27 28.26
N GLN A 177 -9.51 -41.49 28.42
CA GLN A 177 -8.51 -40.42 28.37
C GLN A 177 -8.43 -39.80 26.96
N THR A 178 -8.40 -40.63 25.92
CA THR A 178 -8.38 -40.18 24.52
C THR A 178 -9.69 -39.52 24.13
N LYS A 179 -10.85 -40.03 24.58
CA LYS A 179 -12.14 -39.36 24.40
C LYS A 179 -12.18 -37.97 25.04
N GLN A 180 -11.70 -37.84 26.27
CA GLN A 180 -11.63 -36.54 26.98
C GLN A 180 -10.74 -35.55 26.22
N MET A 181 -9.58 -36.00 25.71
CA MET A 181 -8.70 -35.16 24.90
C MET A 181 -9.40 -34.66 23.63
N TYR A 182 -10.01 -35.55 22.85
CA TYR A 182 -10.73 -35.14 21.63
C TYR A 182 -11.93 -34.23 21.94
N LYS A 183 -12.65 -34.49 23.03
CA LYS A 183 -13.75 -33.62 23.47
C LYS A 183 -13.26 -32.21 23.76
N GLN A 184 -12.18 -32.06 24.54
CA GLN A 184 -11.60 -30.74 24.82
C GLN A 184 -11.14 -30.02 23.57
N MET A 185 -10.53 -30.74 22.61
CA MET A 185 -10.14 -30.15 21.34
C MET A 185 -11.36 -29.71 20.52
N LEU A 186 -12.42 -30.52 20.44
CA LEU A 186 -13.67 -30.17 19.77
C LEU A 186 -14.34 -28.94 20.41
N ASP A 187 -14.46 -28.90 21.74
CA ASP A 187 -15.05 -27.78 22.49
C ASP A 187 -14.25 -26.47 22.25
N GLN A 188 -12.92 -26.54 22.28
CA GLN A 188 -12.04 -25.40 22.00
C GLN A 188 -12.16 -24.94 20.54
N TYR A 189 -12.35 -25.88 19.62
CA TYR A 189 -12.53 -25.59 18.21
C TYR A 189 -13.85 -24.87 17.93
N GLU A 190 -14.96 -25.37 18.49
CA GLU A 190 -16.27 -24.72 18.39
C GLU A 190 -16.27 -23.32 19.00
N LYS A 191 -15.58 -23.14 20.14
CA LYS A 191 -15.40 -21.82 20.76
C LYS A 191 -14.66 -20.85 19.84
N THR A 192 -13.53 -21.28 19.29
CA THR A 192 -12.71 -20.45 18.38
C THR A 192 -13.48 -20.10 17.10
N ALA A 193 -14.23 -21.05 16.55
CA ALA A 193 -15.07 -20.83 15.38
C ALA A 193 -16.17 -19.79 15.66
N LYS A 194 -16.85 -19.86 16.81
CA LYS A 194 -17.84 -18.86 17.22
C LYS A 194 -17.24 -17.48 17.43
N GLU A 195 -16.10 -17.38 18.11
CA GLU A 195 -15.42 -16.09 18.33
C GLU A 195 -15.02 -15.43 17.00
N GLY A 196 -14.54 -16.21 16.03
CA GLY A 196 -14.23 -15.72 14.68
C GLY A 196 -15.46 -15.26 13.89
N GLN A 197 -16.59 -15.99 14.01
CA GLN A 197 -17.86 -15.61 13.40
C GLN A 197 -18.40 -14.29 14.00
N ASP A 198 -18.36 -14.13 15.33
CA ASP A 198 -18.84 -12.93 16.02
C ASP A 198 -18.03 -11.67 15.63
N LEU A 199 -16.71 -11.80 15.46
CA LEU A 199 -15.86 -10.70 15.00
C LEU A 199 -16.19 -10.29 13.56
N THR A 200 -16.42 -11.27 12.69
CA THR A 200 -16.80 -11.03 11.28
C THR A 200 -18.20 -10.42 11.19
N ALA A 201 -19.15 -10.90 11.99
CA ALA A 201 -20.51 -10.39 12.07
C ALA A 201 -20.53 -8.92 12.51
N LYS A 202 -19.82 -8.58 13.60
CA LYS A 202 -19.72 -7.19 14.08
C LYS A 202 -19.09 -6.25 13.06
N ALA A 203 -18.07 -6.70 12.32
CA ALA A 203 -17.47 -5.90 11.25
C ALA A 203 -18.44 -5.66 10.08
N ASN A 204 -19.38 -6.58 9.85
CA ASN A 204 -20.41 -6.48 8.81
C ASN A 204 -21.66 -5.70 9.24
N GLU A 205 -21.82 -5.43 10.54
CA GLU A 205 -22.92 -4.62 11.07
C GLU A 205 -22.69 -3.11 10.91
N ASP A 206 -21.47 -2.64 10.66
CA ASP A 206 -21.20 -1.22 10.45
C ASP A 206 -21.81 -0.72 9.12
N PRO A 207 -22.87 0.14 9.15
CA PRO A 207 -23.53 0.59 7.94
C PRO A 207 -22.63 1.42 7.02
N ALA A 208 -21.60 2.07 7.57
CA ALA A 208 -20.62 2.83 6.80
C ALA A 208 -19.72 1.90 5.99
N ILE A 209 -19.25 0.79 6.60
CA ILE A 209 -18.43 -0.21 5.91
C ILE A 209 -19.21 -0.85 4.77
N ALA A 210 -20.46 -1.27 5.01
CA ALA A 210 -21.32 -1.85 3.97
C ALA A 210 -21.54 -0.88 2.81
N TYR A 211 -21.84 0.38 3.10
CA TYR A 211 -22.02 1.42 2.09
C TYR A 211 -20.71 1.69 1.31
N ASN A 212 -19.59 1.86 2.01
CA ASN A 212 -18.28 2.13 1.41
C ASN A 212 -17.84 0.95 0.53
N ARG A 213 -18.10 -0.30 0.95
CA ARG A 213 -17.86 -1.49 0.14
C ARG A 213 -18.67 -1.46 -1.16
N GLN A 214 -19.96 -1.11 -1.10
CA GLN A 214 -20.79 -0.99 -2.29
C GLN A 214 -20.31 0.13 -3.23
N LEU A 215 -19.88 1.26 -2.68
CA LEU A 215 -19.33 2.36 -3.46
C LEU A 215 -18.03 1.95 -4.15
N LEU A 216 -17.09 1.35 -3.40
CA LEU A 216 -15.77 0.98 -3.91
C LEU A 216 -15.84 -0.11 -4.99
N LYS A 217 -16.85 -1.00 -4.94
CA LYS A 217 -17.12 -1.98 -6.02
C LYS A 217 -17.25 -1.36 -7.40
N LYS A 218 -17.73 -0.12 -7.51
CA LYS A 218 -17.82 0.60 -8.80
C LYS A 218 -16.44 0.91 -9.41
N TYR A 219 -15.39 0.88 -8.58
CA TYR A 219 -14.02 1.26 -8.91
C TYR A 219 -13.05 0.07 -8.76
N ASP A 220 -13.54 -1.17 -8.67
CA ASP A 220 -12.71 -2.35 -8.41
C ASP A 220 -11.59 -2.51 -9.45
N SER A 221 -11.86 -2.20 -10.72
CA SER A 221 -10.86 -2.30 -11.79
C SER A 221 -9.71 -1.29 -11.59
N GLU A 222 -10.04 -0.04 -11.28
CA GLU A 222 -9.05 1.02 -11.03
C GLU A 222 -8.29 0.75 -9.74
N LEU A 223 -8.98 0.33 -8.68
CA LEU A 223 -8.36 -0.05 -7.41
C LEU A 223 -7.43 -1.24 -7.58
N ALA A 224 -7.83 -2.27 -8.33
CA ALA A 224 -6.97 -3.42 -8.64
C ALA A 224 -5.74 -3.01 -9.47
N GLY A 225 -5.91 -2.13 -10.46
CA GLY A 225 -4.80 -1.58 -11.23
C GLY A 225 -3.82 -0.74 -10.41
N LEU A 226 -4.26 -0.24 -9.25
CA LEU A 226 -3.46 0.52 -8.29
C LEU A 226 -2.95 -0.33 -7.11
N ALA A 227 -3.49 -1.53 -6.91
CA ALA A 227 -3.17 -2.42 -5.82
C ALA A 227 -1.87 -3.19 -6.10
N GLY A 228 -0.84 -2.85 -5.33
CA GLY A 228 0.39 -3.63 -5.24
C GLY A 228 1.54 -3.10 -6.10
N PRO A 229 2.77 -3.17 -5.59
CA PRO A 229 3.94 -3.13 -6.45
C PRO A 229 3.88 -4.35 -7.38
N ASP A 230 4.21 -4.20 -8.66
CA ASP A 230 4.51 -5.37 -9.50
C ASP A 230 5.62 -6.21 -8.86
N ASP A 231 5.78 -7.48 -9.26
CA ASP A 231 6.78 -8.39 -8.65
C ASP A 231 8.21 -7.82 -8.66
N GLN A 232 8.52 -6.93 -9.60
CA GLN A 232 9.79 -6.19 -9.65
C GLN A 232 9.88 -5.15 -8.53
N SER A 233 8.81 -4.41 -8.28
CA SER A 233 8.73 -3.41 -7.23
C SER A 233 8.69 -4.01 -5.82
N LYS A 234 8.15 -5.23 -5.63
CA LYS A 234 8.23 -5.95 -4.34
C LYS A 234 9.67 -6.33 -3.99
N LYS A 235 10.40 -6.93 -4.94
CA LYS A 235 11.83 -7.22 -4.76
C LYS A 235 12.65 -5.94 -4.53
N GLY A 236 12.29 -4.85 -5.20
CA GLY A 236 12.91 -3.55 -5.00
C GLY A 236 12.67 -2.97 -3.60
N LEU A 237 11.44 -3.11 -3.06
CA LEU A 237 11.10 -2.69 -1.69
C LEU A 237 11.90 -3.45 -0.63
N ASP A 238 11.99 -4.78 -0.75
CA ASP A 238 12.77 -5.61 0.18
C ASP A 238 14.27 -5.26 0.12
N ASP A 239 14.78 -5.01 -1.09
CA ASP A 239 16.17 -4.59 -1.31
C ASP A 239 16.43 -3.19 -0.73
N LEU A 240 15.50 -2.26 -0.91
CA LEU A 240 15.56 -0.92 -0.30
C LEU A 240 15.60 -1.00 1.22
N GLN A 241 14.74 -1.83 1.83
CA GLN A 241 14.72 -2.04 3.28
C GLN A 241 16.06 -2.57 3.79
N LYS A 242 16.64 -3.56 3.10
CA LYS A 242 17.96 -4.11 3.44
C LYS A 242 19.06 -3.06 3.32
N LYS A 243 19.07 -2.28 2.24
CA LYS A 243 20.04 -1.19 2.01
C LYS A 243 19.94 -0.09 3.06
N MET A 244 18.73 0.28 3.47
CA MET A 244 18.53 1.23 4.57
C MET A 244 19.08 0.69 5.89
N GLN A 245 18.80 -0.57 6.22
CA GLN A 245 19.32 -1.20 7.44
C GLN A 245 20.85 -1.23 7.44
N GLN A 246 21.45 -1.63 6.32
CA GLN A 246 22.90 -1.63 6.17
C GLN A 246 23.50 -0.22 6.32
N ALA A 247 22.88 0.80 5.73
CA ALA A 247 23.34 2.18 5.85
C ALA A 247 23.31 2.68 7.32
N VAL A 248 22.29 2.30 8.08
CA VAL A 248 22.20 2.60 9.53
C VAL A 248 23.33 1.90 10.29
N ASP A 249 23.60 0.64 9.99
CA ASP A 249 24.62 -0.15 10.68
C ASP A 249 26.04 0.34 10.35
N ASP A 250 26.30 0.72 9.10
CA ASP A 250 27.58 1.28 8.66
C ASP A 250 27.84 2.67 9.27
N ALA A 251 26.79 3.49 9.43
CA ALA A 251 26.88 4.77 10.13
C ALA A 251 27.25 4.59 11.61
N LYS A 252 26.67 3.60 12.30
CA LYS A 252 27.00 3.28 13.70
C LYS A 252 28.45 2.80 13.89
N LYS A 253 29.02 2.12 12.90
CA LYS A 253 30.41 1.64 12.93
C LYS A 253 31.45 2.72 12.60
N SER A 254 31.00 3.83 12.02
CA SER A 254 31.85 4.95 11.60
C SER A 254 31.89 6.10 12.64
N GLN A 255 31.19 5.95 13.76
CA GLN A 255 31.31 6.77 14.99
C GLN A 255 32.28 6.12 15.97
#